data_AF-A0A8D8BR16-F1
#
_entry.id   AF-A0A8D8BR16-F1
#
_cell.length_a   1.000
_cell.length_b   1.000
_cell.length_c   1.000
_cell.angle_alpha   90.00
_cell.angle_beta   90.00
_cell.angle_gamma   90.00
#
_symmetry.space_group_name_H-M   'P 1'
#
loop_
_entity.id
_entity.type
_entity.pdbx_description
1 polymer ?
#
loop_
_entity_poly.entity_id
_entity_poly.type
_entity_poly.pdbx_seq_one_letter_code
_entity_poly.pdbx_strand_id
1 'polypeptide(L)'
;MLIKCRKCSNPLAAIDDAHVLAVHSRREFAADSLPACPTERDGAEVFLHEDHLPGWMNAEIEQTQWTRGKLKCTKCGQKVGSFDFVSGVRCKCPVGGSVLPAVHLVRSKVDVRKSVG
;
A
#
# COMPACT_ATOMS: atom_id res chain seq x y z
N MET A 1 11.06 0.87 -6.29
CA MET A 1 10.12 2.02 -6.26
C MET A 1 10.55 3.10 -5.28
N LEU A 2 10.62 4.36 -5.73
CA LEU A 2 10.74 5.54 -4.87
C LEU A 2 9.37 6.19 -4.71
N ILE A 3 8.93 6.33 -3.46
CA ILE A 3 7.64 6.90 -3.07
C ILE A 3 7.87 8.25 -2.40
N LYS A 4 7.26 9.29 -2.94
CA LYS A 4 7.34 10.66 -2.40
C LYS A 4 5.96 11.19 -2.03
N CYS A 5 5.91 12.09 -1.06
CA CYS A 5 4.70 12.83 -0.77
C CYS A 5 4.39 13.78 -1.94
N ARG A 6 3.19 13.68 -2.51
CA ARG A 6 2.80 14.52 -3.65
C ARG A 6 2.71 16.01 -3.31
N LYS A 7 2.44 16.35 -2.05
CA LYS A 7 2.28 17.75 -1.60
C LYS A 7 3.61 18.48 -1.41
N CYS A 8 4.65 17.80 -0.95
CA CYS A 8 5.91 18.44 -0.56
C CYS A 8 7.17 17.78 -1.16
N SER A 9 6.97 16.81 -2.04
CA SER A 9 8.01 16.01 -2.69
C SER A 9 8.96 15.28 -1.72
N ASN A 10 8.62 15.22 -0.43
CA ASN A 10 9.42 14.54 0.58
C ASN A 10 9.52 13.04 0.29
N PRO A 11 10.71 12.43 0.28
CA PRO A 11 10.84 10.98 0.16
C PRO A 11 10.19 10.32 1.38
N LEU A 12 9.22 9.45 1.11
CA LEU A 12 8.52 8.69 2.14
C LEU A 12 9.08 7.29 2.24
N ALA A 13 9.34 6.63 1.11
CA ALA A 13 9.84 5.26 1.12
C ALA A 13 10.66 4.97 -0.13
N ALA A 14 11.71 4.16 0.01
CA ALA A 14 12.35 3.45 -1.09
C ALA A 14 12.09 1.97 -0.82
N ILE A 15 11.27 1.35 -1.67
CA ILE A 15 10.80 -0.04 -1.50
C ILE A 15 11.02 -0.76 -2.81
N ASP A 16 11.60 -1.95 -2.79
CA ASP A 16 11.77 -2.74 -4.00
C ASP A 16 10.44 -3.08 -4.67
N ASP A 17 10.46 -3.15 -6.00
CA ASP A 17 9.26 -3.44 -6.80
C ASP A 17 8.62 -4.78 -6.42
N ALA A 18 9.40 -5.71 -5.85
CA ALA A 18 8.94 -7.00 -5.35
C ALA A 18 8.08 -6.91 -4.08
N HIS A 19 8.19 -5.81 -3.32
CA HIS A 19 7.48 -5.61 -2.05
C HIS A 19 6.24 -4.71 -2.20
N VAL A 20 5.98 -4.21 -3.40
CA VAL A 20 4.71 -3.57 -3.75
C VAL A 20 3.73 -4.67 -4.12
N LEU A 21 2.70 -4.83 -3.30
CA LEU A 21 1.73 -5.91 -3.44
C LEU A 21 0.61 -5.52 -4.40
N ALA A 22 0.19 -6.48 -5.20
CA ALA A 22 -1.12 -6.42 -5.84
C ALA A 22 -2.22 -6.62 -4.79
N VAL A 23 -3.40 -6.07 -5.04
CA VAL A 23 -4.63 -6.21 -4.23
C VAL A 23 -4.94 -7.68 -3.94
N HIS A 24 -4.58 -8.55 -4.88
CA HIS A 24 -4.59 -9.99 -4.70
C HIS A 24 -3.14 -10.45 -4.62
N SER A 25 -2.75 -11.05 -3.49
CA SER A 25 -1.40 -11.59 -3.23
C SER A 25 -0.98 -12.74 -4.17
N ARG A 26 -1.68 -12.93 -5.29
CA ARG A 26 -1.45 -13.98 -6.29
C ARG A 26 -0.79 -13.38 -7.53
N ARG A 27 0.54 -13.44 -7.56
CA ARG A 27 1.24 -13.73 -8.82
C ARG A 27 1.09 -15.24 -9.07
N GLU A 28 0.90 -15.63 -10.33
CA GLU A 28 1.10 -17.01 -10.85
C GLU A 28 -0.04 -18.04 -10.83
N PHE A 29 -1.33 -17.71 -11.03
CA PHE A 29 -2.22 -18.70 -11.67
C PHE A 29 -3.27 -18.05 -12.58
N ALA A 30 -3.12 -18.31 -13.88
CA ALA A 30 -4.04 -18.04 -14.99
C ALA A 30 -4.22 -16.57 -15.40
N ALA A 31 -3.24 -16.09 -16.17
CA ALA A 31 -3.55 -15.21 -17.30
C ALA A 31 -4.55 -15.96 -18.20
N ASP A 32 -5.84 -15.60 -18.12
CA ASP A 32 -6.68 -15.39 -19.32
C ASP A 32 -8.17 -15.13 -19.03
N SER A 33 -8.70 -15.21 -17.79
CA SER A 33 -10.16 -15.02 -17.62
C SER A 33 -10.64 -14.52 -16.26
N LEU A 34 -9.82 -13.84 -15.46
CA LEU A 34 -10.31 -13.21 -14.24
C LEU A 34 -10.82 -11.78 -14.56
N PRO A 35 -12.08 -11.43 -14.25
CA PRO A 35 -12.55 -10.07 -14.43
C PRO A 35 -11.66 -9.14 -13.62
N ALA A 36 -11.05 -8.16 -14.29
CA ALA A 36 -10.16 -7.20 -13.68
C ALA A 36 -10.81 -6.62 -12.42
N CYS A 37 -10.19 -6.91 -11.26
CA CYS A 37 -10.75 -6.58 -9.96
C CYS A 37 -11.02 -5.07 -9.89
N PRO A 38 -12.24 -4.62 -9.53
CA PRO A 38 -12.54 -3.20 -9.45
C PRO A 38 -11.55 -2.43 -8.55
N THR A 39 -11.12 -3.05 -7.44
CA THR A 39 -10.12 -2.48 -6.52
C THR A 39 -8.72 -2.37 -7.15
N GLU A 40 -8.32 -3.31 -8.02
CA GLU A 40 -7.09 -3.18 -8.82
C GLU A 40 -7.22 -2.09 -9.89
N ARG A 41 -8.39 -2.04 -10.57
CA ARG A 41 -8.66 -1.14 -11.69
C ARG A 41 -8.70 0.32 -11.28
N ASP A 42 -9.34 0.62 -10.15
CA ASP A 42 -9.37 1.98 -9.61
C ASP A 42 -7.96 2.44 -9.28
N GLY A 43 -7.08 1.50 -8.93
CA GLY A 43 -5.66 1.73 -8.70
C GLY A 43 -5.45 2.89 -7.73
N ALA A 44 -6.40 3.18 -6.83
CA ALA A 44 -6.36 4.38 -6.01
C ALA A 44 -5.35 4.23 -4.85
N GLU A 45 -4.96 2.99 -4.57
CA GLU A 45 -4.14 2.59 -3.45
C GLU A 45 -2.92 1.78 -3.92
N VAL A 46 -1.82 1.89 -3.17
CA VAL A 46 -0.60 1.10 -3.34
C VAL A 46 -0.43 0.28 -2.07
N PHE A 47 -0.52 -1.03 -2.19
CA PHE A 47 -0.34 -1.93 -1.06
C PHE A 47 1.14 -2.27 -0.88
N LEU A 48 1.58 -2.36 0.37
CA LEU A 48 2.96 -2.63 0.73
C LEU A 48 3.03 -3.86 1.63
N HIS A 49 4.10 -4.64 1.47
CA HIS A 49 4.40 -5.75 2.36
C HIS A 49 4.86 -5.25 3.73
N GLU A 50 4.31 -5.81 4.81
CA GLU A 50 4.58 -5.36 6.20
C GLU A 50 6.03 -5.56 6.63
N ASP A 51 6.68 -6.65 6.21
CA ASP A 51 8.09 -6.92 6.55
C ASP A 51 9.10 -5.96 5.91
N HIS A 52 8.71 -5.22 4.87
CA HIS A 52 9.61 -4.37 4.08
C HIS A 52 9.24 -2.89 4.13
N LEU A 53 8.57 -2.48 5.21
CA LEU A 53 8.21 -1.08 5.43
C LEU A 53 9.41 -0.25 5.90
N PRO A 54 9.48 1.04 5.52
CA PRO A 54 10.50 1.95 6.03
C PRO A 54 10.31 2.17 7.54
N GLY A 55 11.42 2.41 8.24
CA GLY A 55 11.43 2.47 9.72
C GLY A 55 10.42 3.43 10.35
N TRP A 56 10.10 4.56 9.71
CA TRP A 56 9.09 5.49 10.24
C TRP A 56 7.65 4.92 10.18
N MET A 57 7.33 4.06 9.20
CA MET A 57 6.03 3.39 9.16
C MET A 57 5.96 2.30 10.23
N ASN A 58 7.03 1.51 10.40
CA ASN A 58 7.10 0.51 11.47
C ASN A 58 6.97 1.14 12.85
N ALA A 59 7.66 2.28 13.09
CA ALA A 59 7.53 3.01 14.34
C ALA A 59 6.08 3.43 14.64
N GLU A 60 5.30 3.87 13.64
CA GLU A 60 3.88 4.21 13.80
C GLU A 60 3.01 2.97 14.06
N ILE A 61 3.31 1.85 13.41
CA ILE A 61 2.59 0.57 13.60
C ILE A 61 2.85 0.01 15.00
N GLU A 62 4.11 0.01 15.44
CA GLU A 62 4.50 -0.43 16.78
C GLU A 62 3.87 0.46 17.87
N GLN A 63 3.87 1.78 17.68
CA GLN A 63 3.22 2.72 18.59
C GLN A 63 1.71 2.48 18.75
N THR A 64 1.06 1.97 17.70
CA THR A 64 -0.36 1.62 17.71
C THR A 64 -0.61 0.14 18.05
N GLN A 65 0.44 -0.58 18.46
CA GLN A 65 0.39 -1.99 18.83
C GLN A 65 -0.24 -2.87 17.74
N TRP A 66 0.13 -2.65 16.47
CA TRP A 66 -0.35 -3.47 15.34
C TRP A 66 -1.88 -3.48 15.22
N THR A 67 -2.52 -2.36 15.50
CA THR A 67 -3.98 -2.23 15.37
C THR A 67 -4.35 -1.55 14.03
N ARG A 68 -4.82 -0.31 14.08
CA ARG A 68 -5.18 0.49 12.91
C ARG A 68 -4.72 1.93 13.10
N GLY A 69 -4.27 2.55 12.01
CA GLY A 69 -3.69 3.88 12.08
C GLY A 69 -3.59 4.57 10.72
N LYS A 70 -3.08 5.80 10.75
CA LYS A 70 -2.96 6.67 9.58
C LYS A 70 -1.50 6.97 9.33
N LEU A 71 -1.04 6.77 8.10
CA LEU A 71 0.30 7.18 7.70
C LEU A 71 0.25 8.65 7.27
N LYS A 72 1.05 9.49 7.94
CA LYS A 72 1.18 10.92 7.64
C LYS A 72 2.59 11.20 7.14
N CYS A 73 2.71 12.13 6.20
CA CYS A 73 4.01 12.61 5.75
C CYS A 73 4.75 13.26 6.93
N THR A 74 5.96 12.78 7.20
CA THR A 74 6.83 13.28 8.28
C THR A 74 7.23 14.74 8.13
N LYS A 75 7.15 15.31 6.91
CA LYS A 75 7.49 16.71 6.63
C LYS A 75 6.30 17.68 6.70
N CYS A 76 5.15 17.31 6.13
CA CYS A 76 4.02 18.23 5.98
C CYS A 76 2.73 17.79 6.72
N GLY A 77 2.77 16.65 7.41
CA GLY A 77 1.63 16.11 8.18
C GLY A 77 0.45 15.61 7.33
N GLN A 78 0.51 15.71 6.00
CA GLN A 78 -0.57 15.24 5.13
C GLN A 78 -0.77 13.73 5.26
N LYS A 79 -2.02 13.27 5.37
CA LYS A 79 -2.34 11.84 5.28
C LYS A 79 -1.96 11.31 3.89
N VAL A 80 -1.08 10.31 3.87
CA VAL A 80 -0.58 9.66 2.67
C VAL A 80 -1.04 8.21 2.55
N GLY A 81 -1.54 7.62 3.64
CA GLY A 81 -2.02 6.24 3.66
C GLY A 81 -2.66 5.84 5.00
N SER A 82 -2.86 4.54 5.18
CA SER A 82 -3.37 3.95 6.41
C SER A 82 -2.85 2.52 6.55
N PHE A 83 -2.94 2.00 7.76
CA PHE A 83 -2.79 0.57 8.02
C PHE A 83 -3.94 0.06 8.88
N ASP A 84 -4.38 -1.17 8.66
CA ASP A 84 -5.41 -1.84 9.44
C ASP A 84 -5.16 -3.36 9.49
N PHE A 85 -4.63 -3.81 10.63
CA PHE A 85 -4.35 -5.23 10.91
C PHE A 85 -5.51 -5.92 11.63
N VAL A 86 -6.57 -5.19 12.01
CA VAL A 86 -7.66 -5.70 12.85
C VAL A 86 -8.88 -6.05 12.00
N SER A 87 -9.27 -5.17 11.08
CA SER A 87 -10.54 -5.28 10.37
C SER A 87 -10.50 -6.29 9.23
N GLY A 88 -9.32 -6.64 8.72
CA GLY A 88 -9.14 -7.61 7.63
C GLY A 88 -10.01 -7.27 6.40
N VAL A 89 -9.85 -6.06 5.86
CA VAL A 89 -10.71 -5.55 4.77
C VAL A 89 -10.71 -6.53 3.60
N ARG A 90 -11.88 -7.05 3.26
CA ARG A 90 -12.05 -7.97 2.12
C ARG A 90 -12.26 -7.19 0.84
N CYS A 91 -11.61 -7.65 -0.22
CA CYS A 91 -11.83 -7.10 -1.55
C CYS A 91 -13.30 -7.34 -1.97
N LYS A 92 -13.96 -6.32 -2.51
CA LYS A 92 -15.36 -6.39 -2.96
C LYS A 92 -15.53 -7.05 -4.34
N CYS A 93 -14.49 -7.70 -4.86
CA CYS A 93 -14.55 -8.32 -6.17
C CYS A 93 -15.33 -9.64 -6.11
N PRO A 94 -15.97 -10.06 -7.21
CA PRO A 94 -16.70 -11.34 -7.26
C PRO A 94 -15.80 -12.57 -7.05
N VAL A 95 -14.47 -12.42 -7.15
CA VAL A 95 -13.46 -13.45 -6.85
C VAL A 95 -13.23 -13.60 -5.33
N GLY A 96 -13.63 -12.59 -4.54
CA GLY A 96 -14.30 -12.72 -3.24
C GLY A 96 -13.62 -13.40 -2.05
N GLY A 97 -12.38 -13.87 -2.15
CA GLY A 97 -11.78 -14.68 -1.07
C GLY A 97 -10.59 -14.06 -0.33
N SER A 98 -9.97 -13.01 -0.86
CA SER A 98 -8.68 -12.51 -0.33
C SER A 98 -8.85 -11.26 0.54
N VAL A 99 -8.19 -11.28 1.70
CA VAL A 99 -8.00 -10.12 2.57
C VAL A 99 -6.98 -9.20 1.91
N LEU A 100 -7.28 -7.90 1.86
CA LEU A 100 -6.35 -6.89 1.34
C LEU A 100 -5.15 -6.76 2.28
N PRO A 101 -3.95 -6.45 1.75
CA PRO A 101 -2.81 -6.15 2.59
C PRO A 101 -3.13 -5.03 3.58
N ALA A 102 -2.69 -5.19 4.83
CA ALA A 102 -3.03 -4.28 5.92
C ALA A 102 -2.53 -2.85 5.66
N VAL A 103 -1.37 -2.70 5.00
CA VAL A 103 -0.69 -1.41 4.81
C VAL A 103 -0.84 -0.92 3.38
N HIS A 104 -1.37 0.31 3.23
CA HIS A 104 -1.57 0.93 1.93
C HIS A 104 -1.28 2.44 1.94
N LEU A 105 -0.90 2.96 0.76
CA LEU A 105 -0.74 4.38 0.47
C LEU A 105 -1.75 4.82 -0.58
N VAL A 106 -2.24 6.05 -0.49
CA VAL A 106 -3.20 6.62 -1.44
C VAL A 106 -2.44 7.26 -2.60
N ARG A 107 -2.56 6.72 -3.82
CA ARG A 107 -1.85 7.22 -5.02
C ARG A 107 -2.12 8.68 -5.32
N SER A 108 -3.33 9.18 -5.04
CA SER A 108 -3.61 10.61 -5.24
C SER A 108 -2.78 11.52 -4.33
N LYS A 109 -2.17 10.98 -3.26
CA LYS A 109 -1.39 11.69 -2.23
C LYS A 109 0.12 11.39 -2.28
N VAL A 110 0.54 10.41 -3.08
CA VAL A 110 1.95 10.01 -3.22
C VAL A 110 2.35 9.89 -4.68
N ASP A 111 3.57 10.30 -5.01
CA ASP A 111 4.17 10.04 -6.31
C ASP A 111 5.03 8.78 -6.21
N VAL A 112 4.68 7.75 -6.97
CA VAL A 112 5.44 6.51 -7.07
C VAL A 112 6.18 6.50 -8.40
N ARG A 113 7.51 6.43 -8.35
CA ARG A 113 8.36 6.31 -9.54
C ARG A 113 9.21 5.06 -9.43
N LYS A 114 9.44 4.38 -10.56
CA LYS A 114 10.52 3.40 -10.64
C LYS A 114 11.84 4.15 -10.41
N SER A 115 12.65 3.66 -9.48
CA SER A 115 14.05 4.09 -9.39
C SER A 115 14.71 3.55 -10.65
N VAL A 116 14.90 4.41 -11.65
CA VAL A 116 15.75 4.10 -12.79
C VAL A 116 17.16 4.03 -12.22
N GLY A 117 17.71 2.81 -12.20
CA GLY A 117 19.12 2.58 -11.91
C GLY A 117 19.99 3.17 -12.99
#